data_AF-J0PXZ1-F1
#
_entry.id   AF-J0PXZ1-F1
#
_cell.length_a   1.000
_cell.length_b   1.000
_cell.length_c   1.000
_cell.angle_alpha   90.00
_cell.angle_beta   90.00
_cell.angle_gamma   90.00
#
_symmetry.space_group_name_H-M   'P 1'
#
loop_
_entity.id
_entity.type
_entity.pdbx_description
1 polymer ?
#
loop_
_entity_poly.entity_id
_entity_poly.type
_entity_poly.pdbx_seq_one_letter_code
_entity_poly.pdbx_strand_id
1 'polypeptide(L)'
;MKKNKKRGRPKIAGQVREPNGRISRSKTPRESIDKLAIAIRAKRFGLTLQEAKNPLSGTYIGRLCLQGQLTQEQYDAAQQYLQIRNNYLCAKGLPSAVYDEMPSSTDDKARDKWVEFATEQFLNMQEAIKEAQCLYRQYNLYAAIQYLIVEDQMLPHLVSSLGIALNALQKYFHKSVILN
;
A
#
# COMPACT_ATOMS: atom_id res chain seq x y z
N MET A 1 -58.21 0.15 22.77
CA MET A 1 -57.45 -0.73 21.84
C MET A 1 -56.45 -1.58 22.63
N LYS A 2 -56.67 -2.90 22.76
CA LYS A 2 -55.75 -3.81 23.49
C LYS A 2 -54.53 -4.10 22.61
N LYS A 3 -53.34 -3.68 23.04
CA LYS A 3 -52.06 -4.00 22.37
C LYS A 3 -51.84 -5.52 22.42
N ASN A 4 -51.78 -6.17 21.26
CA ASN A 4 -51.46 -7.60 21.15
C ASN A 4 -50.12 -7.88 21.83
N LYS A 5 -50.13 -8.59 22.97
CA LYS A 5 -48.92 -9.11 23.62
C LYS A 5 -48.22 -10.02 22.62
N LYS A 6 -47.00 -9.64 22.20
CA LYS A 6 -46.17 -10.45 21.30
C LYS A 6 -46.05 -11.87 21.89
N ARG A 7 -46.46 -12.90 21.14
CA ARG A 7 -46.40 -14.31 21.56
C ARG A 7 -44.93 -14.75 21.59
N GLY A 8 -44.47 -15.24 22.74
CA GLY A 8 -43.10 -15.78 22.92
C GLY A 8 -42.61 -15.67 24.37
N ARG A 9 -41.58 -16.47 24.72
CA ARG A 9 -40.92 -16.39 26.03
C ARG A 9 -40.34 -14.97 26.23
N PRO A 10 -40.60 -14.31 27.37
CA PRO A 10 -40.05 -12.99 27.64
C PRO A 10 -38.51 -13.02 27.61
N LYS A 11 -37.92 -12.00 26.99
CA LYS A 11 -36.46 -11.84 26.95
C LYS A 11 -35.95 -11.48 28.35
N ILE A 12 -34.89 -12.14 28.80
CA ILE A 12 -34.16 -11.78 30.02
C ILE A 12 -33.57 -10.38 29.83
N ALA A 13 -33.88 -9.46 30.75
CA ALA A 13 -33.42 -8.08 30.73
C ALA A 13 -31.91 -7.98 31.04
N GLY A 14 -31.22 -7.01 30.43
CA GLY A 14 -29.79 -6.74 30.68
C GLY A 14 -28.80 -7.71 30.04
N GLN A 15 -29.26 -8.72 29.30
CA GLN A 15 -28.37 -9.71 28.65
C GLN A 15 -28.04 -9.31 27.21
N VAL A 16 -26.75 -9.27 26.87
CA VAL A 16 -26.25 -9.06 25.50
C VAL A 16 -26.62 -10.27 24.63
N ARG A 17 -27.02 -10.02 23.37
CA ARG A 17 -27.45 -11.07 22.43
C ARG A 17 -26.63 -11.06 21.15
N GLU A 18 -26.48 -12.24 20.57
CA GLU A 18 -25.93 -12.44 19.24
C GLU A 18 -26.94 -12.03 18.15
N PRO A 19 -26.51 -11.81 16.89
CA PRO A 19 -27.40 -11.48 15.77
C PRO A 19 -28.50 -12.53 15.54
N ASN A 20 -28.21 -13.80 15.85
CA ASN A 20 -29.14 -14.92 15.79
C ASN A 20 -30.17 -14.95 16.96
N GLY A 21 -30.11 -13.99 17.88
CA GLY A 21 -31.01 -13.86 19.02
C GLY A 21 -30.65 -14.69 20.26
N ARG A 22 -29.61 -15.53 20.22
CA ARG A 22 -29.09 -16.25 21.40
C ARG A 22 -28.47 -15.27 22.40
N ILE A 23 -28.48 -15.63 23.68
CA ILE A 23 -27.76 -14.87 24.70
C ILE A 23 -26.27 -15.07 24.43
N SER A 24 -25.52 -13.97 24.34
CA SER A 24 -24.09 -14.01 24.11
C SER A 24 -23.41 -14.76 25.25
N ARG A 25 -22.49 -15.66 24.91
CA ARG A 25 -21.62 -16.29 25.91
C ARG A 25 -20.53 -15.32 26.41
N SER A 26 -20.21 -14.28 25.65
CA SER A 26 -19.30 -13.22 26.10
C SER A 26 -20.06 -12.23 26.98
N LYS A 27 -19.54 -11.98 28.19
CA LYS A 27 -20.08 -10.95 29.09
C LYS A 27 -19.84 -9.53 28.57
N THR A 28 -18.79 -9.36 27.75
CA THR A 28 -18.47 -8.11 27.07
C THR A 28 -19.05 -8.13 25.64
N PRO A 29 -19.63 -7.02 25.16
CA PRO A 29 -19.89 -6.85 23.74
C PRO A 29 -18.57 -7.01 22.99
N ARG A 30 -18.54 -7.81 21.91
CA ARG A 30 -17.39 -7.77 21.01
C ARG A 30 -17.32 -6.36 20.43
N GLU A 31 -16.21 -5.67 20.67
CA GLU A 31 -15.89 -4.49 19.89
C GLU A 31 -15.87 -4.88 18.41
N SER A 32 -16.25 -3.96 17.52
CA SER A 32 -16.16 -4.21 16.09
C SER A 32 -14.71 -4.62 15.77
N ILE A 33 -14.54 -5.68 15.00
CA ILE A 33 -13.22 -6.27 14.67
C ILE A 33 -12.24 -5.19 14.19
N ASP A 34 -12.77 -4.20 13.46
CA ASP A 34 -12.04 -3.05 12.95
C ASP A 34 -11.37 -2.21 14.05
N LYS A 35 -12.04 -1.98 15.19
CA LYS A 35 -11.48 -1.16 16.29
C LYS A 35 -10.27 -1.84 16.92
N LEU A 36 -10.37 -3.14 17.16
CA LEU A 36 -9.27 -3.93 17.72
C LEU A 36 -8.10 -4.00 16.73
N ALA A 37 -8.37 -4.18 15.43
CA ALA A 37 -7.34 -4.17 14.40
C ALA A 37 -6.61 -2.83 14.30
N ILE A 38 -7.35 -1.71 14.33
CA ILE A 38 -6.78 -0.35 14.36
C ILE A 38 -5.92 -0.15 15.61
N ALA A 39 -6.38 -0.57 16.78
CA ALA A 39 -5.63 -0.44 18.03
C ALA A 39 -4.34 -1.28 18.03
N ILE A 40 -4.38 -2.51 17.51
CA ILE A 40 -3.20 -3.35 17.34
C ILE A 40 -2.21 -2.72 16.37
N ARG A 41 -2.68 -2.18 15.24
CA ARG A 41 -1.83 -1.50 14.25
C ARG A 41 -1.16 -0.26 14.85
N ALA A 42 -1.93 0.58 15.55
CA ALA A 42 -1.43 1.75 16.27
C ALA A 42 -0.32 1.37 17.25
N LYS A 43 -0.55 0.35 18.08
CA LYS A 43 0.44 -0.15 19.05
C LYS A 43 1.67 -0.75 18.37
N ARG A 44 1.49 -1.57 17.34
CA ARG A 44 2.59 -2.28 16.66
C ARG A 44 3.54 -1.32 15.95
N PHE A 45 3.02 -0.25 15.38
CA PHE A 45 3.79 0.67 14.55
C PHE A 45 4.03 2.05 15.19
N GLY A 46 3.60 2.24 16.45
CA GLY A 46 3.76 3.52 17.15
C GLY A 46 2.98 4.67 16.50
N LEU A 47 1.81 4.37 15.92
CA LEU A 47 0.95 5.36 15.26
C LEU A 47 -0.16 5.83 16.19
N THR A 48 -0.72 7.01 15.94
CA THR A 48 -1.97 7.41 16.56
C THR A 48 -3.15 6.56 16.06
N LEU A 49 -4.25 6.50 16.82
CA LEU A 49 -5.46 5.77 16.38
C LEU A 49 -6.04 6.34 15.09
N GLN A 50 -5.80 7.62 14.78
CA GLN A 50 -6.24 8.23 13.53
C GLN A 50 -5.32 7.85 12.37
N GLU A 51 -4.00 7.90 12.55
CA GLU A 51 -3.03 7.41 11.57
C GLU A 51 -3.22 5.93 11.25
N ALA A 52 -3.49 5.09 12.25
CA ALA A 52 -3.71 3.66 12.04
C ALA A 52 -4.98 3.34 11.24
N LYS A 53 -5.93 4.27 11.14
CA LYS A 53 -7.10 4.17 10.25
C LYS A 53 -6.77 4.54 8.81
N ASN A 54 -5.74 5.37 8.61
CA ASN A 54 -5.35 5.81 7.28
C ASN A 54 -4.87 4.58 6.47
N PRO A 55 -5.34 4.37 5.22
CA PRO A 55 -4.84 3.28 4.37
C PRO A 55 -3.31 3.28 4.21
N LEU A 56 -2.65 4.44 4.26
CA LEU A 56 -1.20 4.58 4.23
C LEU A 56 -0.49 3.79 5.34
N SER A 57 -1.16 3.54 6.48
CA SER A 57 -0.58 2.76 7.56
C SER A 57 -0.34 1.28 7.21
N GLY A 58 -0.92 0.80 6.10
CA GLY A 58 -0.78 -0.55 5.60
C GLY A 58 0.63 -0.89 5.12
N THR A 59 1.33 0.07 4.52
CA THR A 59 2.68 -0.12 3.96
C THR A 59 3.73 0.62 4.77
N TYR A 60 4.98 0.17 4.73
CA TYR A 60 6.07 0.81 5.43
C TYR A 60 6.33 2.22 4.90
N ILE A 61 6.35 2.41 3.58
CA ILE A 61 6.50 3.74 2.97
C ILE A 61 5.38 4.71 3.36
N GLY A 62 4.14 4.23 3.47
CA GLY A 62 3.02 5.05 3.92
C GLY A 62 3.13 5.41 5.41
N ARG A 63 3.63 4.48 6.25
CA ARG A 63 3.97 4.80 7.65
C ARG A 63 5.07 5.84 7.77
N LEU A 64 6.13 5.75 6.95
CA LEU A 64 7.20 6.74 6.91
C LEU A 64 6.67 8.13 6.51
N CYS A 65 5.74 8.19 5.56
CA CYS A 65 5.08 9.44 5.16
C CYS A 65 4.20 10.01 6.29
N LEU A 66 3.41 9.18 6.96
CA LEU A 66 2.57 9.60 8.10
C LEU A 66 3.42 10.14 9.27
N GLN A 67 4.61 9.58 9.48
CA GLN A 67 5.55 10.01 10.51
C GLN A 67 6.43 11.21 10.09
N GLY A 68 6.23 11.74 8.88
CA GLY A 68 7.01 12.87 8.35
C GLY A 68 8.47 12.54 8.00
N GLN A 69 8.83 11.25 7.92
CA GLN A 69 10.17 10.82 7.51
C GLN A 69 10.34 10.84 5.98
N LEU A 70 9.24 10.73 5.24
CA LEU A 70 9.17 10.95 3.80
C LEU A 70 8.19 12.07 3.49
N THR A 71 8.43 12.81 2.41
CA THR A 71 7.47 13.78 1.89
C THR A 71 6.36 13.08 1.09
N GLN A 72 5.24 13.78 0.89
CA GLN A 72 4.16 13.26 0.04
C GLN A 72 4.66 12.98 -1.38
N GLU A 73 5.50 13.85 -1.94
CA GLU A 73 6.06 13.66 -3.29
C GLU A 73 6.97 12.44 -3.40
N GLN A 74 7.75 12.14 -2.35
CA GLN A 74 8.55 10.92 -2.27
C GLN A 74 7.65 9.67 -2.19
N TYR A 75 6.56 9.75 -1.41
CA TYR A 75 5.57 8.69 -1.37
C TYR A 75 4.93 8.46 -2.75
N ASP A 76 4.52 9.53 -3.43
CA ASP A 76 3.92 9.45 -4.76
C ASP A 76 4.91 8.86 -5.79
N ALA A 77 6.19 9.22 -5.72
CA ALA A 77 7.24 8.62 -6.54
C ALA A 77 7.40 7.11 -6.26
N ALA A 78 7.26 6.67 -5.00
CA ALA A 78 7.30 5.26 -4.65
C ALA A 78 6.10 4.49 -5.23
N GLN A 79 4.91 5.10 -5.22
CA GLN A 79 3.71 4.52 -5.85
C GLN A 79 3.88 4.41 -7.37
N GLN A 80 4.38 5.45 -8.03
CA GLN A 80 4.66 5.44 -9.47
C GLN A 80 5.70 4.36 -9.83
N TYR A 81 6.75 4.20 -9.02
CA TYR A 81 7.72 3.12 -9.20
C TYR A 81 7.05 1.73 -9.17
N LEU A 82 6.18 1.47 -8.19
CA LEU A 82 5.47 0.20 -8.07
C LEU A 82 4.57 -0.06 -9.29
N GLN A 83 3.89 0.98 -9.79
CA GLN A 83 3.03 0.88 -10.97
C GLN A 83 3.84 0.55 -12.22
N ILE A 84 4.93 1.28 -12.50
CA ILE A 84 5.80 1.03 -13.66
C ILE A 84 6.42 -0.38 -13.57
N ARG A 85 6.88 -0.79 -12.37
CA ARG A 85 7.40 -2.13 -12.14
C ARG A 85 6.33 -3.19 -12.40
N ASN A 86 5.10 -3.01 -11.92
CA ASN A 86 4.01 -3.97 -12.16
C ASN A 86 3.68 -4.07 -13.65
N ASN A 87 3.60 -2.95 -14.35
CA ASN A 87 3.37 -2.92 -15.81
C ASN A 87 4.45 -3.71 -16.56
N TYR A 88 5.72 -3.56 -16.17
CA TYR A 88 6.82 -4.35 -16.71
C TYR A 88 6.66 -5.85 -16.43
N LEU A 89 6.32 -6.25 -15.20
CA LEU A 89 6.11 -7.65 -14.85
C LEU A 89 4.94 -8.25 -15.67
N CYS A 90 3.84 -7.53 -15.79
CA CYS A 90 2.70 -7.92 -16.62
C CYS A 90 3.11 -8.06 -18.10
N ALA A 91 3.85 -7.09 -18.64
CA ALA A 91 4.33 -7.10 -20.01
C ALA A 91 5.27 -8.27 -20.32
N LYS A 92 6.05 -8.73 -19.34
CA LYS A 92 6.98 -9.87 -19.47
C LYS A 92 6.39 -11.20 -19.02
N GLY A 93 5.16 -11.23 -18.52
CA GLY A 93 4.55 -12.46 -17.99
C GLY A 93 5.30 -13.03 -16.77
N LEU A 94 5.92 -12.16 -15.97
CA LEU A 94 6.75 -12.57 -14.84
C LEU A 94 5.89 -12.92 -13.60
N PRO A 95 6.38 -13.82 -12.72
CA PRO A 95 5.70 -14.11 -11.46
C PRO A 95 5.64 -12.86 -10.58
N SER A 96 4.63 -12.82 -9.69
CA SER A 96 4.33 -11.69 -8.80
C SER A 96 3.76 -10.43 -9.46
N ALA A 97 3.42 -10.50 -10.75
CA ALA A 97 2.63 -9.47 -11.42
C ALA A 97 1.17 -9.47 -10.91
N VAL A 98 0.61 -8.28 -10.70
CA VAL A 98 -0.80 -8.09 -10.41
C VAL A 98 -1.52 -7.74 -11.71
N TYR A 99 -2.33 -8.69 -12.21
CA TYR A 99 -2.99 -8.59 -13.52
C TYR A 99 -4.36 -7.91 -13.49
N ASP A 100 -4.87 -7.54 -12.31
CA ASP A 100 -6.20 -6.95 -12.14
C ASP A 100 -6.39 -5.65 -12.95
N GLU A 101 -5.30 -4.92 -13.24
CA GLU A 101 -5.31 -3.65 -13.98
C GLU A 101 -4.86 -3.78 -15.45
N MET A 102 -4.68 -5.00 -15.97
CA MET A 102 -4.20 -5.17 -17.33
C MET A 102 -5.24 -4.68 -18.34
N PRO A 103 -4.87 -3.84 -19.34
CA PRO A 103 -5.80 -3.47 -20.39
C PRO A 103 -6.20 -4.74 -21.16
N SER A 104 -7.48 -5.12 -21.05
CA SER A 104 -8.09 -6.19 -21.82
C SER A 104 -8.28 -5.74 -23.28
N SER A 105 -7.17 -5.48 -23.97
CA SER A 105 -7.18 -5.23 -25.40
C SER A 105 -7.24 -6.56 -26.14
N THR A 106 -8.31 -6.78 -26.91
CA THR A 106 -8.40 -7.85 -27.91
C THR A 106 -7.54 -7.58 -29.15
N ASP A 107 -6.95 -6.39 -29.28
CA ASP A 107 -6.03 -6.04 -30.38
C ASP A 107 -4.58 -6.33 -29.98
N ASP A 108 -3.97 -7.29 -30.68
CA ASP A 108 -2.59 -7.72 -30.47
C ASP A 108 -1.59 -6.59 -30.77
N LYS A 109 -1.85 -5.73 -31.77
CA LYS A 109 -0.94 -4.62 -32.10
C LYS A 109 -0.88 -3.56 -31.01
N ALA A 110 -2.02 -3.27 -30.39
CA ALA A 110 -2.09 -2.35 -29.26
C ALA A 110 -1.36 -2.93 -28.03
N ARG A 111 -1.44 -4.26 -27.86
CA ARG A 111 -0.77 -4.97 -26.78
C ARG A 111 0.75 -4.97 -26.95
N ASP A 112 1.24 -5.22 -28.17
CA ASP A 112 2.69 -5.19 -28.45
C ASP A 112 3.29 -3.80 -28.18
N LYS A 113 2.63 -2.73 -28.64
CA LYS A 113 3.06 -1.35 -28.36
C LYS A 113 3.08 -1.04 -26.87
N TRP A 114 2.09 -1.54 -26.12
CA TRP A 114 2.05 -1.36 -24.67
C TRP A 114 3.18 -2.12 -23.98
N VAL A 115 3.52 -3.34 -24.43
CA VAL A 115 4.65 -4.13 -23.92
C VAL A 115 5.97 -3.42 -24.17
N GLU A 116 6.17 -2.86 -25.36
CA GLU A 116 7.34 -2.05 -25.71
C GLU A 116 7.44 -0.83 -24.80
N PHE A 117 6.37 -0.06 -24.67
CA PHE A 117 6.31 1.12 -23.82
C PHE A 117 6.60 0.79 -22.34
N ALA A 118 5.94 -0.22 -21.78
CA ALA A 118 6.16 -0.63 -20.39
C ALA A 118 7.60 -1.11 -20.15
N THR A 119 8.20 -1.78 -21.14
CA THR A 119 9.61 -2.20 -21.09
C THR A 119 10.53 -0.99 -21.08
N GLU A 120 10.33 -0.03 -21.99
CA GLU A 120 11.15 1.17 -22.11
C GLU A 120 11.06 2.05 -20.85
N GLN A 121 9.85 2.29 -20.34
CA GLN A 121 9.64 3.06 -19.12
C GLN A 121 10.37 2.46 -17.92
N PHE A 122 10.31 1.14 -17.75
CA PHE A 122 11.00 0.47 -16.67
C PHE A 122 12.52 0.54 -16.82
N LEU A 123 13.06 0.35 -18.03
CA LEU A 123 14.50 0.46 -18.28
C LEU A 123 15.03 1.88 -18.04
N ASN A 124 14.31 2.90 -18.52
CA ASN A 124 14.69 4.29 -18.29
C ASN A 124 14.67 4.66 -16.80
N MET A 125 13.67 4.16 -16.06
CA MET A 125 13.61 4.31 -14.61
C MET A 125 14.78 3.61 -13.89
N GLN A 126 15.18 2.41 -14.34
CA GLN A 126 16.35 1.71 -13.81
C GLN A 126 17.65 2.48 -14.08
N GLU A 127 17.78 3.10 -15.26
CA GLU A 127 18.94 3.93 -15.58
C GLU A 127 19.01 5.17 -14.67
N ALA A 128 17.88 5.82 -14.39
CA ALA A 128 17.84 6.94 -13.43
C ALA A 128 18.30 6.52 -12.01
N ILE A 129 17.91 5.33 -11.55
CA ILE A 129 18.38 4.78 -10.26
C ILE A 129 19.87 4.48 -10.31
N LYS A 130 20.37 3.94 -11.43
CA LYS A 130 21.79 3.63 -11.63
C LYS A 130 22.66 4.88 -11.63
N GLU A 131 22.24 5.94 -12.33
CA GLU A 131 22.90 7.24 -12.29
C GLU A 131 22.98 7.78 -10.87
N ALA A 132 21.87 7.74 -10.12
CA ALA A 132 21.84 8.16 -8.72
C ALA A 132 22.77 7.31 -7.85
N GLN A 133 22.80 5.99 -8.04
CA GLN A 133 23.69 5.10 -7.29
C GLN A 133 25.17 5.41 -7.56
N CYS A 134 25.53 5.74 -8.80
CA CYS A 134 26.89 6.15 -9.16
C CYS A 134 27.32 7.45 -8.49
N LEU A 135 26.39 8.38 -8.27
CA LEU A 135 26.62 9.64 -7.55
C LEU A 135 26.72 9.42 -6.03
N TYR A 136 25.85 8.57 -5.48
CA TYR A 136 25.69 8.35 -4.04
C TYR A 136 26.27 6.99 -3.60
N ARG A 137 27.57 6.76 -3.87
CA ARG A 137 28.24 5.46 -3.70
C ARG A 137 28.24 4.92 -2.27
N GLN A 138 28.16 5.78 -1.26
CA GLN A 138 28.10 5.35 0.15
C GLN A 138 26.76 4.75 0.56
N TYR A 139 25.72 4.91 -0.26
CA TYR A 139 24.37 4.39 0.01
C TYR A 139 24.06 3.18 -0.86
N ASN A 140 23.09 2.37 -0.44
CA ASN A 140 22.60 1.25 -1.25
C ASN A 140 21.16 1.51 -1.66
N LEU A 141 20.99 2.22 -2.78
CA LEU A 141 19.69 2.63 -3.30
C LEU A 141 18.87 1.41 -3.77
N TYR A 142 19.55 0.43 -4.38
CA TYR A 142 18.90 -0.81 -4.83
C TYR A 142 18.31 -1.60 -3.67
N ALA A 143 19.06 -1.79 -2.57
CA ALA A 143 18.55 -2.48 -1.39
C ALA A 143 17.40 -1.71 -0.75
N ALA A 144 17.48 -0.37 -0.71
CA ALA A 144 16.40 0.45 -0.17
C ALA A 144 15.11 0.27 -0.97
N ILE A 145 15.17 0.32 -2.30
CA ILE A 145 13.99 0.12 -3.16
C ILE A 145 13.45 -1.32 -3.01
N GLN A 146 14.32 -2.33 -3.14
CA GLN A 146 13.90 -3.72 -3.10
C GLN A 146 13.25 -4.08 -1.75
N TYR A 147 13.92 -3.80 -0.64
CA TYR A 147 13.42 -4.24 0.65
C TYR A 147 12.29 -3.38 1.19
N LEU A 148 12.35 -2.05 1.04
CA LEU A 148 11.38 -1.17 1.70
C LEU A 148 10.14 -0.93 0.82
N ILE A 149 10.29 -0.88 -0.50
CA ILE A 149 9.18 -0.63 -1.42
C ILE A 149 8.57 -1.95 -1.93
N VAL A 150 9.40 -2.85 -2.47
CA VAL A 150 8.88 -4.07 -3.12
C VAL A 150 8.47 -5.13 -2.11
N GLU A 151 9.29 -5.34 -1.08
CA GLU A 151 9.05 -6.39 -0.06
C GLU A 151 8.38 -5.88 1.22
N ASP A 152 8.15 -4.56 1.33
CA ASP A 152 7.54 -3.90 2.49
C ASP A 152 8.25 -4.19 3.84
N GLN A 153 9.55 -4.44 3.82
CA GLN A 153 10.34 -4.71 5.01
C GLN A 153 10.67 -3.43 5.79
N MET A 154 10.60 -3.53 7.12
CA MET A 154 10.92 -2.43 8.04
C MET A 154 12.42 -2.41 8.37
N LEU A 155 13.23 -1.79 7.51
CA LEU A 155 14.68 -1.65 7.71
C LEU A 155 15.07 -0.17 7.89
N PRO A 156 15.04 0.38 9.12
CA PRO A 156 15.24 1.81 9.38
C PRO A 156 16.59 2.36 8.87
N HIS A 157 17.63 1.54 8.85
CA HIS A 157 18.97 1.93 8.40
C HIS A 157 19.04 2.22 6.88
N LEU A 158 18.04 1.80 6.10
CA LEU A 158 17.96 2.07 4.66
C LEU A 158 17.07 3.28 4.33
N VAL A 159 16.40 3.90 5.31
CA VAL A 159 15.47 5.02 5.05
C VAL A 159 16.19 6.23 4.43
N SER A 160 17.43 6.52 4.83
CA SER A 160 18.22 7.58 4.21
C SER A 160 18.57 7.27 2.74
N SER A 161 18.89 6.01 2.44
CA SER A 161 19.10 5.55 1.04
C SER A 161 17.81 5.64 0.24
N LEU A 162 16.67 5.29 0.84
CA LEU A 162 15.35 5.38 0.22
C LEU A 162 15.02 6.83 -0.18
N GLY A 163 15.23 7.80 0.71
CA GLY A 163 14.95 9.21 0.42
C GLY A 163 15.76 9.72 -0.78
N ILE A 164 17.03 9.32 -0.90
CA ILE A 164 17.88 9.67 -2.04
C ILE A 164 17.35 9.04 -3.33
N ALA A 165 16.99 7.77 -3.29
CA ALA A 165 16.44 7.05 -4.45
C ALA A 165 15.12 7.68 -4.92
N LEU A 166 14.21 8.00 -3.99
CA LEU A 166 12.92 8.61 -4.29
C LEU A 166 13.07 10.03 -4.84
N ASN A 167 14.03 10.82 -4.35
CA ASN A 167 14.34 12.13 -4.91
C ASN A 167 14.86 12.04 -6.35
N ALA A 168 15.66 11.02 -6.67
CA ALA A 168 16.13 10.78 -8.03
C ALA A 168 14.96 10.39 -8.96
N LEU A 169 14.10 9.48 -8.51
CA LEU A 169 12.89 9.08 -9.24
C LEU A 169 11.93 10.23 -9.45
N GLN A 170 11.68 11.04 -8.41
CA GLN A 170 10.84 12.23 -8.51
C GLN A 170 11.36 13.18 -9.59
N LYS A 171 12.66 13.47 -9.61
CA LYS A 171 13.28 14.32 -10.65
C LYS A 171 13.11 13.71 -12.04
N TYR A 172 13.27 12.40 -12.17
CA TYR A 172 13.07 11.69 -13.43
C TYR A 172 11.62 11.82 -13.92
N PHE A 173 10.63 11.59 -13.04
CA PHE A 173 9.21 11.71 -13.39
C PHE A 173 8.84 13.13 -13.80
N HIS A 174 9.30 14.16 -13.07
CA HIS A 174 9.07 15.56 -13.44
C HIS A 174 9.65 15.90 -14.82
N LYS A 175 10.86 15.41 -15.13
CA LYS A 175 11.47 15.59 -16.47
C LYS A 175 10.68 14.87 -17.56
N SER A 176 10.23 13.64 -17.29
CA SER A 176 9.49 12.84 -18.27
C SER A 176 8.12 13.44 -18.61
N VAL A 177 7.46 14.09 -17.64
CA VAL A 177 6.18 14.79 -17.86
C VAL A 177 6.35 16.05 -18.71
N ILE A 178 7.52 16.70 -18.68
CA ILE A 178 7.81 17.89 -19.49
C ILE A 178 8.16 17.52 -20.95
N LEU A 179 8.59 16.28 -21.20
CA LEU A 179 9.03 15.81 -22.52
C LEU A 179 7.95 15.08 -23.33
N ASN A 180 6.78 14.81 -22.73
CA ASN A 180 5.60 14.24 -23.38
C ASN A 180 4.51 15.31 -23.57
#